data_AF-A0A0F7TG83-F1
#
_entry.id   AF-A0A0F7TG83-F1
#
_cell.length_a   1.000
_cell.length_b   1.000
_cell.length_c   1.000
_cell.angle_alpha   90.00
_cell.angle_beta   90.00
_cell.angle_gamma   90.00
#
_symmetry.space_group_name_H-M   'P 1'
#
loop_
_entity.id
_entity.type
_entity.pdbx_description
1 polymer ?
#
loop_
_entity_poly.entity_id
_entity_poly.type
_entity_poly.pdbx_seq_one_letter_code
_entity_poly.pdbx_strand_id
1 'polypeptide(L)'
;MATNYDHIIFVARSSIDRNQMTSQRRESDADLHVSLEYTKACYEQAYGPIRGLCEFHTFAWPSYLELSPSSPTVRFFARRTAALNIMGRNMMVVLNGWDGLTSNGRTFTTLFREHASRITLRIFADQPRSFYQVNVAQIFELFAGNILINPYLEGMSHEPLDDGVIRILDSMECQLEYSTALFYRYFRAFGALQLN
;
A
#
# COMPACT_ATOMS: atom_id res chain seq x y z
N MET A 1 -13.64 13.93 9.10
CA MET A 1 -14.64 12.87 9.39
C MET A 1 -13.91 11.55 9.31
N ALA A 2 -14.01 10.68 10.32
CA ALA A 2 -13.40 9.36 10.25
C ALA A 2 -14.07 8.55 9.13
N THR A 3 -13.33 8.21 8.08
CA THR A 3 -13.79 7.28 7.06
C THR A 3 -14.04 5.94 7.73
N ASN A 4 -15.31 5.55 7.88
CA ASN A 4 -15.64 4.21 8.34
C ASN A 4 -15.27 3.23 7.23
N TYR A 5 -14.32 2.35 7.52
CA TYR A 5 -13.93 1.24 6.66
C TYR A 5 -14.68 0.00 7.13
N ASP A 6 -15.42 -0.62 6.21
CA ASP A 6 -16.24 -1.79 6.55
C ASP A 6 -15.51 -3.11 6.27
N HIS A 7 -14.50 -3.08 5.41
CA HIS A 7 -13.69 -4.24 5.04
C HIS A 7 -12.23 -3.94 5.35
N ILE A 8 -11.62 -4.72 6.26
CA ILE A 8 -10.21 -4.62 6.62
C ILE A 8 -9.52 -5.92 6.22
N ILE A 9 -8.53 -5.82 5.35
CA ILE A 9 -7.77 -6.98 4.87
C ILE A 9 -6.35 -6.84 5.36
N PHE A 10 -5.86 -7.77 6.17
CA PHE A 10 -4.46 -7.82 6.54
C PHE A 10 -3.70 -8.71 5.57
N VAL A 11 -2.55 -8.21 5.09
CA VAL A 11 -1.76 -8.88 4.06
C VAL A 11 -0.34 -9.09 4.53
N ALA A 12 0.18 -10.30 4.34
CA ALA A 12 1.60 -10.57 4.49
C ALA A 12 2.12 -11.35 3.27
N ARG A 13 3.36 -11.05 2.89
CA ARG A 13 4.06 -11.80 1.86
C ARG A 13 5.00 -12.82 2.49
N SER A 14 4.92 -14.07 2.01
CA SER A 14 5.98 -15.06 2.23
C SER A 14 7.12 -14.84 1.23
N SER A 15 8.36 -14.76 1.70
CA SER A 15 9.53 -14.67 0.83
C SER A 15 9.76 -16.01 0.13
N ILE A 16 9.68 -16.03 -1.21
CA ILE A 16 10.14 -17.17 -2.02
C ILE A 16 11.63 -16.98 -2.31
N ASP A 17 12.44 -17.97 -1.97
CA ASP A 17 13.87 -17.97 -2.28
C ASP A 17 14.10 -18.30 -3.77
N ARG A 18 15.02 -17.60 -4.44
CA ARG A 18 15.25 -17.69 -5.91
C ARG A 18 15.50 -19.12 -6.41
N ASN A 19 16.06 -19.96 -5.55
CA ASN A 19 16.46 -21.33 -5.88
C ASN A 19 15.36 -22.38 -5.65
N GLN A 20 14.19 -21.99 -5.17
CA GLN A 20 13.06 -22.89 -4.94
C GLN A 20 11.79 -22.35 -5.59
N MET A 21 11.69 -22.45 -6.92
CA MET A 21 10.39 -22.29 -7.63
C MET A 21 9.34 -23.35 -7.19
N THR A 22 9.70 -24.27 -6.30
CA THR A 22 8.85 -25.34 -5.78
C THR A 22 8.38 -25.12 -4.34
N SER A 23 8.88 -24.12 -3.59
CA SER A 23 8.43 -23.88 -2.22
C SER A 23 7.12 -23.09 -2.19
N GLN A 24 6.02 -23.78 -2.49
CA GLN A 24 4.68 -23.31 -2.18
C GLN A 24 4.50 -23.25 -0.65
N ARG A 25 4.97 -22.18 0.00
CA ARG A 25 4.48 -21.85 1.34
C ARG A 25 3.03 -21.39 1.20
N ARG A 26 2.13 -22.19 1.77
CA ARG A 26 0.68 -22.02 1.71
C ARG A 26 0.25 -20.89 2.65
N GLU A 27 -1.01 -20.45 2.51
CA GLU A 27 -1.66 -19.52 3.44
C GLU A 27 -1.63 -19.95 4.92
N SER A 28 -1.25 -21.21 5.18
CA SER A 28 -1.19 -21.87 6.48
C SER A 28 0.18 -21.78 7.18
N ASP A 29 1.09 -20.88 6.77
CA ASP A 29 2.37 -20.71 7.46
C ASP A 29 2.14 -20.08 8.84
N ALA A 30 2.32 -20.86 9.91
CA ALA A 30 1.94 -20.47 11.27
C ALA A 30 2.63 -19.16 11.71
N ASP A 31 3.88 -18.95 11.29
CA ASP A 31 4.64 -17.75 11.63
C ASP A 31 4.06 -16.49 10.96
N LEU A 32 3.58 -16.61 9.71
CA LEU A 32 2.95 -15.50 9.00
C LEU A 32 1.59 -15.16 9.61
N HIS A 33 0.82 -16.18 9.99
CA HIS A 33 -0.46 -15.98 10.66
C HIS A 33 -0.27 -15.26 12.01
N VAL A 34 0.71 -15.69 12.82
CA VAL A 34 1.06 -15.01 14.08
C VAL A 34 1.50 -13.56 13.82
N SER A 35 2.27 -13.31 12.75
CA SER A 35 2.68 -11.96 12.38
C SER A 35 1.49 -11.07 11.97
N LEU A 36 0.49 -11.63 11.28
CA LEU A 36 -0.74 -10.94 10.92
C LEU A 36 -1.63 -10.66 12.13
N GLU A 37 -1.78 -11.63 13.04
CA GLU A 37 -2.49 -11.41 14.31
C GLU A 37 -1.81 -10.32 15.14
N TYR A 38 -0.48 -10.32 15.20
CA TYR A 38 0.27 -9.25 15.86
C TYR A 38 0.02 -7.88 15.19
N THR A 39 0.06 -7.83 13.86
CA THR A 39 -0.24 -6.60 13.10
C THR A 39 -1.66 -6.11 13.37
N LYS A 40 -2.64 -7.03 13.44
CA LYS A 40 -4.02 -6.73 13.79
C LYS A 40 -4.15 -6.18 15.20
N ALA A 41 -3.51 -6.82 16.19
CA ALA A 41 -3.51 -6.35 17.57
C ALA A 41 -2.94 -4.92 17.68
N CYS A 42 -1.81 -4.65 17.00
CA CYS A 42 -1.24 -3.30 16.94
C CYS A 42 -2.19 -2.30 16.27
N TYR A 43 -2.91 -2.71 15.21
CA TYR A 43 -3.89 -1.86 14.54
C TYR A 43 -5.04 -1.50 15.49
N GLU A 44 -5.60 -2.49 16.18
CA GLU A 44 -6.72 -2.29 17.10
C GLU A 44 -6.33 -1.45 18.33
N GLN A 45 -5.08 -1.59 18.79
CA GLN A 45 -4.53 -0.74 19.84
C GLN A 45 -4.41 0.72 19.38
N ALA A 46 -3.97 0.95 18.14
CA ALA A 46 -3.75 2.31 17.62
C ALA A 46 -5.05 3.02 17.20
N TYR A 47 -6.02 2.29 16.67
CA TYR A 47 -7.19 2.87 16.00
C TYR A 47 -8.54 2.43 16.59
N GLY A 48 -8.52 1.58 17.61
CA GLY A 48 -9.72 0.99 18.21
C GLY A 48 -10.16 -0.32 17.53
N PRO A 49 -11.14 -1.02 18.11
CA PRO A 49 -11.55 -2.35 17.68
C PRO A 49 -12.14 -2.36 16.28
N ILE A 50 -11.84 -3.41 15.51
CA ILE A 50 -12.40 -3.62 14.18
C ILE A 50 -13.86 -4.05 14.31
N ARG A 51 -14.77 -3.31 13.67
CA ARG A 51 -16.22 -3.56 13.71
C ARG A 51 -16.78 -4.20 12.44
N GLY A 52 -15.99 -4.25 11.37
CA GLY A 52 -16.38 -4.73 10.05
C GLY A 52 -15.86 -6.14 9.74
N LEU A 53 -15.91 -6.50 8.46
CA LEU A 53 -15.31 -7.74 7.97
C LEU A 53 -13.79 -7.63 8.05
N CYS A 54 -13.15 -8.57 8.73
CA CYS A 54 -11.70 -8.67 8.86
C CYS A 54 -11.22 -10.00 8.26
N GLU A 55 -10.29 -9.94 7.31
CA GLU A 55 -9.74 -11.14 6.66
C GLU A 55 -8.22 -11.07 6.56
N PHE A 56 -7.57 -12.23 6.62
CA PHE A 56 -6.14 -12.35 6.38
C PHE A 56 -5.90 -12.94 5.00
N HIS A 57 -5.07 -12.26 4.23
CA HIS A 57 -4.61 -12.72 2.91
C HIS A 57 -3.10 -12.91 2.96
N THR A 58 -2.62 -14.07 2.56
CA THR A 58 -1.19 -14.28 2.42
C THR A 58 -0.87 -14.77 1.03
N PHE A 59 0.27 -14.36 0.52
CA PHE A 59 0.70 -14.77 -0.80
C PHE A 59 2.21 -14.94 -0.86
N ALA A 60 2.64 -15.79 -1.77
CA ALA A 60 4.04 -16.02 -2.07
C ALA A 60 4.26 -15.58 -3.52
N TRP A 61 4.93 -14.45 -3.72
CA TRP A 61 5.25 -13.95 -5.06
C TRP A 61 6.51 -13.09 -5.04
N PRO A 62 7.39 -13.22 -6.05
CA PRO A 62 8.54 -12.32 -6.17
C PRO A 62 8.10 -10.87 -6.34
N SER A 63 8.63 -9.94 -5.55
CA SER A 63 8.25 -8.51 -5.61
C SER A 63 8.52 -7.84 -6.96
N TYR A 64 9.49 -8.35 -7.71
CA TYR A 64 9.89 -7.77 -8.99
C TYR A 64 9.06 -8.29 -10.17
N LEU A 65 8.25 -9.34 -9.99
CA LEU A 65 7.39 -9.86 -11.05
C LEU A 65 5.98 -9.32 -10.91
N GLU A 66 5.38 -8.98 -12.05
CA GLU A 66 3.95 -8.68 -12.13
C GLU A 66 3.14 -9.91 -11.71
N LEU A 67 2.11 -9.71 -10.87
CA LEU A 67 1.16 -10.77 -10.56
C LEU A 67 0.40 -11.16 -11.82
N SER A 68 0.28 -12.46 -12.09
CA SER A 68 -0.61 -12.93 -13.15
C SER A 68 -2.04 -12.39 -12.89
N PRO A 69 -2.75 -11.88 -13.92
CA PRO A 69 -4.16 -11.51 -13.82
C PRO A 69 -5.05 -12.66 -13.35
N SER A 70 -4.62 -13.91 -13.58
CA SER A 70 -5.29 -15.12 -13.11
C SER A 70 -4.73 -15.64 -11.77
N SER A 71 -3.94 -14.85 -11.04
CA SER A 71 -3.43 -15.27 -9.73
C SER A 71 -4.55 -15.32 -8.68
N PRO A 72 -4.45 -16.21 -7.67
CA PRO A 72 -5.38 -16.23 -6.55
C PRO A 72 -5.50 -14.87 -5.85
N THR A 73 -4.38 -14.15 -5.67
CA THR A 73 -4.36 -12.80 -5.08
C THR A 73 -5.18 -11.80 -5.89
N VAL A 74 -5.02 -11.75 -7.21
CA VAL A 74 -5.82 -10.83 -8.06
C VAL A 74 -7.31 -11.18 -7.95
N ARG A 75 -7.67 -12.47 -8.00
CA ARG A 75 -9.07 -12.88 -7.80
C ARG A 75 -9.61 -12.55 -6.42
N PHE A 76 -8.80 -12.68 -5.38
CA PHE A 76 -9.17 -12.34 -4.00
C PHE A 76 -9.55 -10.86 -3.90
N PHE A 77 -8.66 -9.96 -4.35
CA PHE A 77 -8.95 -8.53 -4.34
C PHE A 77 -10.13 -8.18 -5.25
N ALA A 78 -10.21 -8.71 -6.46
CA ALA A 78 -11.33 -8.46 -7.38
C ALA A 78 -12.69 -8.84 -6.79
N ARG A 79 -12.77 -9.96 -6.04
CA ARG A 79 -14.00 -10.36 -5.34
C ARG A 79 -14.40 -9.38 -4.26
N ARG A 80 -13.41 -8.87 -3.49
CA ARG A 80 -13.68 -7.91 -2.41
C ARG A 80 -14.06 -6.55 -2.98
N THR A 81 -13.39 -6.08 -4.03
CA THR A 81 -13.75 -4.82 -4.66
C THR A 81 -15.10 -4.86 -5.38
N ALA A 82 -15.45 -5.97 -6.02
CA ALA A 82 -16.79 -6.17 -6.58
C ALA A 82 -17.88 -6.08 -5.48
N ALA A 83 -17.63 -6.66 -4.31
CA ALA A 83 -18.53 -6.54 -3.17
C ALA A 83 -18.65 -5.08 -2.67
N LEU A 84 -17.55 -4.33 -2.63
CA LEU A 84 -17.59 -2.89 -2.28
C LEU A 84 -18.54 -2.13 -3.21
N ASN A 85 -18.44 -2.37 -4.52
CA ASN A 85 -19.30 -1.70 -5.51
C ASN A 85 -20.78 -1.95 -5.25
N ILE A 86 -21.17 -3.20 -4.99
CA ILE A 86 -22.55 -3.57 -4.71
C ILE A 86 -23.05 -2.93 -3.40
N MET A 87 -22.19 -2.85 -2.39
CA MET A 87 -22.59 -2.47 -1.03
C MET A 87 -22.41 -0.98 -0.71
N GLY A 88 -21.77 -0.20 -1.57
CA GLY A 88 -21.47 1.22 -1.30
C GLY A 88 -20.43 1.45 -0.17
N ARG A 89 -19.59 0.45 0.12
CA ARG A 89 -18.63 0.45 1.26
C ARG A 89 -17.18 0.80 0.89
N ASN A 90 -16.36 1.09 1.89
CA ASN A 90 -14.91 1.35 1.72
C ASN A 90 -14.06 0.19 2.26
N MET A 91 -12.87 0.03 1.69
CA MET A 91 -11.91 -1.01 2.05
C MET A 91 -10.60 -0.41 2.58
N MET A 92 -10.15 -0.94 3.71
CA MET A 92 -8.81 -0.72 4.24
C MET A 92 -7.99 -1.99 3.98
N VAL A 93 -6.83 -1.84 3.35
CA VAL A 93 -5.89 -2.95 3.18
C VAL A 93 -4.67 -2.67 4.06
N VAL A 94 -4.51 -3.45 5.11
CA VAL A 94 -3.39 -3.34 6.04
C VAL A 94 -2.27 -4.27 5.60
N LEU A 95 -1.12 -3.73 5.23
CA LEU A 95 0.03 -4.51 4.77
C LEU A 95 1.04 -4.67 5.89
N ASN A 96 1.48 -5.90 6.13
CA ASN A 96 2.54 -6.22 7.08
C ASN A 96 3.90 -5.98 6.43
N GLY A 97 4.34 -4.72 6.48
CA GLY A 97 5.55 -4.23 5.84
C GLY A 97 5.40 -3.95 4.35
N TRP A 98 6.52 -3.62 3.70
CA TRP A 98 6.60 -3.46 2.25
C TRP A 98 6.57 -4.83 1.57
N ASP A 99 5.59 -5.07 0.71
CA ASP A 99 5.34 -6.38 0.12
C ASP A 99 5.32 -6.35 -1.42
N GLY A 100 5.03 -7.49 -2.04
CA GLY A 100 4.97 -7.64 -3.50
C GLY A 100 3.87 -6.83 -4.18
N LEU A 101 2.83 -6.44 -3.45
CA LEU A 101 1.74 -5.61 -3.98
C LEU A 101 2.20 -4.15 -4.11
N THR A 102 3.11 -3.71 -3.24
CA THR A 102 3.60 -2.32 -3.16
C THR A 102 4.99 -2.10 -3.76
N SER A 103 5.55 -3.11 -4.43
CA SER A 103 6.88 -3.03 -5.06
C SER A 103 6.87 -3.22 -6.58
N ASN A 104 5.71 -3.51 -7.19
CA ASN A 104 5.56 -3.58 -8.64
C ASN A 104 4.41 -2.69 -9.12
N GLY A 105 4.72 -1.69 -9.95
CA GLY A 105 3.76 -0.72 -10.52
C GLY A 105 2.55 -1.36 -11.21
N ARG A 106 2.79 -2.43 -11.98
CA ARG A 106 1.74 -3.11 -12.73
C ARG A 106 0.85 -3.93 -11.81
N THR A 107 1.44 -4.67 -10.87
CA THR A 107 0.68 -5.36 -9.81
C THR A 107 -0.20 -4.39 -9.02
N PHE A 108 0.37 -3.28 -8.55
CA PHE A 108 -0.37 -2.25 -7.82
C PHE A 108 -1.53 -1.70 -8.66
N THR A 109 -1.27 -1.41 -9.93
CA THR A 109 -2.28 -0.95 -10.88
C THR A 109 -3.41 -1.96 -11.05
N THR A 110 -3.08 -3.23 -11.30
CA THR A 110 -4.04 -4.32 -11.51
C THR A 110 -4.94 -4.53 -10.30
N LEU A 111 -4.44 -4.35 -9.08
CA LEU A 111 -5.20 -4.60 -7.86
C LEU A 111 -6.08 -3.43 -7.42
N PHE A 112 -5.62 -2.20 -7.63
CA PHE A 112 -6.20 -1.05 -6.93
C PHE A 112 -6.75 0.06 -7.83
N ARG A 113 -6.40 0.13 -9.12
CA ARG A 113 -6.74 1.28 -9.98
C ARG A 113 -8.24 1.52 -10.12
N GLU A 114 -9.01 0.48 -10.38
CA GLU A 114 -10.45 0.60 -10.66
C GLU A 114 -11.25 1.22 -9.50
N HIS A 115 -10.79 1.02 -8.26
CA HIS A 115 -11.50 1.45 -7.06
C HIS A 115 -10.66 2.33 -6.13
N ALA A 116 -9.65 3.01 -6.69
CA ALA A 116 -8.66 3.75 -5.93
C ALA A 116 -9.26 4.75 -4.91
N SER A 117 -10.37 5.41 -5.24
CA SER A 117 -11.04 6.38 -4.35
C SER A 117 -11.72 5.77 -3.12
N ARG A 118 -11.84 4.44 -3.06
CA ARG A 118 -12.54 3.70 -2.00
C ARG A 118 -11.63 2.76 -1.22
N ILE A 119 -10.34 2.77 -1.56
CA ILE A 119 -9.31 1.91 -0.97
C ILE A 119 -8.28 2.80 -0.30
N THR A 120 -8.00 2.51 0.96
CA THR A 120 -6.87 3.06 1.69
C THR A 120 -5.91 1.91 2.02
N LEU A 121 -4.61 2.14 1.92
CA LEU A 121 -3.61 1.20 2.43
C LEU A 121 -3.09 1.68 3.78
N ARG A 122 -2.79 0.74 4.67
CA ARG A 122 -2.06 1.02 5.91
C ARG A 122 -0.90 0.06 6.06
N ILE A 123 0.31 0.59 6.02
CA ILE A 123 1.51 -0.23 5.98
C ILE A 123 2.16 -0.24 7.35
N PHE A 124 2.29 -1.42 7.93
CA PHE A 124 2.93 -1.63 9.23
C PHE A 124 4.43 -1.93 9.04
N ALA A 125 5.25 -0.89 9.02
CA ALA A 125 6.67 -0.95 8.66
C ALA A 125 7.57 -0.18 9.65
N ASP A 126 8.89 -0.23 9.41
CA ASP A 126 9.98 0.42 10.16
C ASP A 126 10.34 -0.19 11.54
N GLN A 127 11.31 0.43 12.20
CA GLN A 127 11.80 0.09 13.54
C GLN A 127 11.94 1.37 14.40
N PRO A 128 11.12 1.56 15.44
CA PRO A 128 9.97 0.74 15.84
C PRO A 128 8.85 0.75 14.79
N ARG A 129 8.09 -0.35 14.69
CA ARG A 129 7.04 -0.48 13.68
C ARG A 129 5.89 0.50 13.91
N SER A 130 5.43 1.15 12.85
CA SER A 130 4.32 2.11 12.85
C SER A 130 3.42 1.93 11.61
N PHE A 131 2.20 2.46 11.67
CA PHE A 131 1.28 2.44 10.53
C PHE A 131 1.39 3.70 9.69
N TYR A 132 1.64 3.50 8.40
CA TYR A 132 1.65 4.55 7.38
C TYR A 132 0.38 4.47 6.54
N GLN A 133 -0.42 5.54 6.54
CA GLN A 133 -1.62 5.60 5.73
C GLN A 133 -1.29 6.06 4.31
N VAL A 134 -1.81 5.35 3.31
CA VAL A 134 -1.58 5.66 1.90
C VAL A 134 -2.93 5.82 1.22
N ASN A 135 -3.15 7.00 0.66
CA ASN A 135 -4.30 7.27 -0.19
C ASN A 135 -4.02 6.74 -1.60
N VAL A 136 -4.72 5.66 -1.97
CA VAL A 136 -4.50 4.98 -3.26
C VAL A 136 -4.83 5.89 -4.45
N ALA A 137 -5.87 6.72 -4.35
CA ALA A 137 -6.23 7.67 -5.41
C ALA A 137 -5.08 8.65 -5.67
N GLN A 138 -4.51 9.22 -4.62
CA GLN A 138 -3.37 10.14 -4.72
C GLN A 138 -2.13 9.46 -5.34
N ILE A 139 -1.90 8.18 -5.07
CA ILE A 139 -0.82 7.42 -5.74
C ILE A 139 -1.03 7.35 -7.26
N PHE A 140 -2.26 7.14 -7.73
CA PHE A 140 -2.52 7.14 -9.16
C PHE A 140 -2.45 8.53 -9.79
N GLU A 141 -2.81 9.58 -9.06
CA GLU A 141 -2.59 10.96 -9.49
C GLU A 141 -1.09 11.28 -9.65
N LEU A 142 -0.26 10.78 -8.73
CA LEU A 142 1.20 10.85 -8.84
C LEU A 142 1.73 10.05 -10.05
N PHE A 143 1.24 8.83 -10.29
CA PHE A 143 1.62 8.06 -11.49
C PHE A 143 1.21 8.73 -12.81
N ALA A 144 0.10 9.46 -12.81
CA ALA A 144 -0.37 10.20 -13.98
C ALA A 144 0.37 11.54 -14.19
N GLY A 145 1.19 11.97 -13.23
CA GLY A 145 1.84 13.29 -13.25
C GLY A 145 0.89 14.45 -12.96
N ASN A 146 -0.33 14.18 -12.46
CA ASN A 146 -1.31 15.19 -12.09
C ASN A 146 -0.93 15.90 -10.77
N ILE A 147 -0.18 15.19 -9.92
CA ILE A 147 0.46 15.72 -8.71
C ILE A 147 1.95 15.46 -8.84
N LEU A 148 2.78 16.40 -8.38
CA LEU A 148 4.22 16.23 -8.31
C LEU A 148 4.65 16.29 -6.84
N ILE A 149 5.49 15.36 -6.41
CA ILE A 149 6.20 15.49 -5.14
C ILE A 149 7.38 16.40 -5.38
N ASN A 150 7.53 17.41 -4.52
CA ASN A 150 8.66 18.32 -4.57
C ASN A 150 10.00 17.56 -4.45
N PRO A 151 10.84 17.52 -5.49
CA PRO A 151 12.14 16.85 -5.44
C PRO A 151 13.17 17.64 -4.62
N TYR A 152 12.97 18.93 -4.40
CA TYR A 152 13.90 19.80 -3.65
C TYR A 152 13.92 19.52 -2.14
N LEU A 153 12.97 18.76 -1.61
CA LEU A 153 12.97 18.32 -0.22
C LEU A 153 13.77 17.04 0.01
N GLU A 154 14.30 16.43 -1.05
CA GLU A 154 15.18 15.27 -0.98
C GLU A 154 16.65 15.72 -0.95
N GLY A 155 17.20 15.84 0.26
CA GLY A 155 18.66 15.87 0.47
C GLY A 155 19.40 17.17 0.14
N MET A 156 18.72 18.32 0.04
CA MET A 156 19.42 19.60 -0.17
C MET A 156 20.09 20.15 1.10
N SER A 157 21.30 20.69 0.95
CA SER A 157 21.84 21.68 1.89
C SER A 157 21.04 22.99 1.80
N HIS A 158 20.93 23.71 2.91
CA HIS A 158 20.14 24.94 3.11
C HIS A 158 20.52 26.14 2.21
N GLU A 159 20.43 26.04 0.89
CA GLU A 159 20.35 27.23 0.05
C GLU A 159 18.90 27.71 -0.04
N PRO A 160 18.66 29.03 0.13
CA PRO A 160 17.31 29.56 0.17
C PRO A 160 16.68 29.50 -1.22
N LEU A 161 15.59 28.73 -1.32
CA LEU A 161 14.69 28.76 -2.45
C LEU A 161 13.90 30.08 -2.46
N ASP A 162 13.46 30.51 -3.64
CA ASP A 162 12.56 31.65 -3.78
C ASP A 162 11.19 31.40 -3.10
N ASP A 163 10.66 32.42 -2.42
CA ASP A 163 9.42 32.33 -1.63
C ASP A 163 8.21 31.92 -2.47
N GLY A 164 8.17 32.30 -3.75
CA GLY A 164 7.08 31.90 -4.67
C GLY A 164 7.11 30.40 -4.97
N VAL A 165 8.30 29.83 -5.11
CA VAL A 165 8.52 28.40 -5.37
C VAL A 165 8.23 27.59 -4.10
N ILE A 166 8.69 28.06 -2.93
CA ILE A 166 8.39 27.43 -1.63
C ILE A 166 6.87 27.31 -1.45
N ARG A 167 6.10 28.39 -1.67
CA ARG A 167 4.65 28.37 -1.47
C ARG A 167 3.90 27.42 -2.42
N ILE A 168 4.35 27.28 -3.67
CA ILE A 168 3.75 26.33 -4.61
C ILE A 168 4.04 24.90 -4.17
N LEU A 169 5.28 24.62 -3.76
CA LEU A 169 5.71 23.30 -3.33
C LEU A 169 5.06 22.91 -2.00
N ASP A 170 4.99 23.84 -1.04
CA ASP A 170 4.23 23.68 0.20
C ASP A 170 2.75 23.46 -0.07
N SER A 171 2.16 24.15 -1.06
CA SER A 171 0.75 23.94 -1.43
C SER A 171 0.51 22.57 -2.06
N MET A 172 1.47 22.01 -2.80
CA MET A 172 1.38 20.67 -3.40
C MET A 172 1.63 19.57 -2.37
N GLU A 173 2.55 19.80 -1.41
CA GLU A 173 2.82 18.88 -0.32
C GLU A 173 1.71 18.90 0.75
N CYS A 174 1.11 20.07 1.03
CA CYS A 174 -0.08 20.20 1.89
C CYS A 174 -1.30 19.42 1.37
N GLN A 175 -1.33 19.08 0.07
CA GLN A 175 -2.41 18.27 -0.52
C GLN A 175 -2.20 16.76 -0.33
N LEU A 176 -0.98 16.31 0.00
CA LEU A 176 -0.64 14.91 0.19
C LEU A 176 -0.53 14.57 1.67
N GLU A 177 -1.06 13.43 2.09
CA GLU A 177 -0.68 12.87 3.39
C GLU A 177 0.82 12.54 3.35
N TYR A 178 1.60 12.98 4.35
CA TYR A 178 3.05 12.73 4.44
C TYR A 178 3.43 11.26 4.17
N SER A 179 2.64 10.33 4.72
CA SER A 179 2.83 8.88 4.53
C SER A 179 2.56 8.40 3.09
N THR A 180 1.70 9.09 2.33
CA THR A 180 1.46 8.82 0.91
C THR A 180 2.64 9.28 0.05
N ALA A 181 3.20 10.45 0.35
CA ALA A 181 4.41 10.94 -0.31
C ALA A 181 5.62 10.02 -0.02
N LEU A 182 5.80 9.65 1.25
CA LEU A 182 6.83 8.68 1.66
C LEU A 182 6.65 7.34 0.94
N PHE A 183 5.41 6.84 0.86
CA PHE A 183 5.10 5.62 0.12
C PHE A 183 5.52 5.69 -1.33
N TYR A 184 5.17 6.76 -2.03
CA TYR A 184 5.53 6.92 -3.43
C TYR A 184 7.04 6.95 -3.62
N ARG A 185 7.79 7.60 -2.70
CA ARG A 185 9.26 7.59 -2.72
C ARG A 185 9.83 6.17 -2.59
N TYR A 186 9.38 5.40 -1.61
CA TYR A 186 9.76 3.98 -1.48
C TYR A 186 9.35 3.17 -2.72
N PHE A 187 8.15 3.42 -3.24
CA PHE A 187 7.65 2.76 -4.44
C PHE A 187 8.55 3.03 -5.66
N ARG A 188 9.08 4.24 -5.83
CA ARG A 188 10.03 4.58 -6.90
C ARG A 188 11.44 4.04 -6.66
N ALA A 189 11.91 4.04 -5.42
CA ALA A 189 13.26 3.60 -5.08
C ALA A 189 13.41 2.08 -5.14
N PHE A 190 12.37 1.35 -4.73
CA PHE A 190 12.38 -0.12 -4.63
C PHE A 190 11.55 -0.81 -5.72
N GLY A 191 10.61 -0.10 -6.34
CA GLY A 191 9.80 -0.57 -7.45
C GLY A 191 10.32 -0.06 -8.78
N ALA A 192 10.39 -0.96 -9.76
CA ALA A 192 10.83 -0.70 -11.12
C ALA A 192 9.90 0.28 -11.86
N LEU A 193 9.99 1.58 -11.56
CA LEU A 193 9.50 2.62 -12.46
C LEU A 193 10.54 2.81 -13.58
N GLN A 194 10.48 1.95 -14.60
CA GLN A 194 10.75 2.41 -15.96
C GLN A 194 9.41 2.90 -16.49
N LEU A 195 9.14 4.20 -16.31
CA LEU A 195 8.09 4.86 -17.09
C LEU A 195 8.63 4.95 -18.52
N ASN A 196 7.91 4.34 -19.46
CA ASN A 196 8.11 4.58 -20.88
C ASN A 196 7.67 6.01 -21.23
#